data_AF-F5HM82-F1
#
_entry.id   AF-F5HM82-F1
#
_cell.length_a   1.000
_cell.length_b   1.000
_cell.length_c   1.000
_cell.angle_alpha   90.00
_cell.angle_beta   90.00
_cell.angle_gamma   90.00
#
_symmetry.space_group_name_H-M   'P 1'
#
loop_
_entity.id
_entity.type
_entity.pdbx_description
1 polymer ?
#
loop_
_entity_poly.entity_id
_entity_poly.type
_entity_poly.pdbx_seq_one_letter_code
_entity_poly.pdbx_strand_id
1 'polypeptide(L)'
;MAPSAASVRPVEVSGPPPPTPATEPPASTWVRESNLHWYHRWVIRVLQAGPIPRHVAFIMDGNRRYARKANIAKAEGHSAGFEKLSETLQWCLEVGITEVTVYAFSIENFKRTQEEVDTLMNLARDKFQRLLAERDKLHERGICIRIIGNWDLLEPDIRRSIAEAVLLTRHNRKAILNVAFAYTSRDEITHSIRTVAQAVGDGQLEPDDVSEELLTRCLYTKYSAEPDLLVRTSGEVRLSDFLLWQSATTVMYFTETLWPEFTIWHLLGAVFSYQRVRWRMVDVRKALDHYTDEGVASACGKRNERVGRFLEYVEREEEHHLVRLVRGMGIK
;
A
#
# COMPACT_ATOMS: atom_id res chain seq x y z
N MET A 1 -54.92 -75.61 -2.53
CA MET A 1 -54.10 -74.94 -3.56
C MET A 1 -54.87 -73.74 -4.09
N ALA A 2 -54.43 -72.54 -3.70
CA ALA A 2 -54.79 -71.26 -4.30
C ALA A 2 -53.62 -70.31 -3.98
N PRO A 3 -53.04 -69.57 -4.95
CA PRO A 3 -51.88 -68.73 -4.69
C PRO A 3 -52.30 -67.35 -4.16
N SER A 4 -51.51 -66.83 -3.22
CA SER A 4 -51.63 -65.49 -2.64
C SER A 4 -51.22 -64.42 -3.64
N ALA A 5 -52.06 -63.39 -3.81
CA ALA A 5 -51.76 -62.22 -4.63
C ALA A 5 -50.87 -61.25 -3.85
N ALA A 6 -49.63 -61.03 -4.33
CA ALA A 6 -48.72 -60.03 -3.80
C ALA A 6 -49.06 -58.64 -4.37
N SER A 7 -49.30 -57.68 -3.48
CA SER A 7 -49.45 -56.25 -3.79
C SER A 7 -48.09 -55.65 -4.13
N VAL A 8 -47.96 -55.12 -5.36
CA VAL A 8 -46.79 -54.33 -5.78
C VAL A 8 -46.99 -52.89 -5.31
N ARG A 9 -46.07 -52.38 -4.48
CA ARG A 9 -45.98 -50.94 -4.15
C ARG A 9 -45.17 -50.21 -5.24
N PRO A 10 -45.53 -48.98 -5.61
CA PRO A 10 -44.75 -48.22 -6.58
C PRO A 10 -43.43 -47.77 -5.97
N VAL A 11 -42.37 -47.84 -6.78
CA VAL A 11 -41.03 -47.34 -6.46
C VAL A 11 -41.05 -45.82 -6.63
N GLU A 12 -40.89 -45.08 -5.53
CA GLU A 12 -40.63 -43.64 -5.58
C GLU A 12 -39.23 -43.39 -6.15
N VAL A 13 -39.18 -42.76 -7.32
CA VAL A 13 -37.93 -42.27 -7.92
C VAL A 13 -37.57 -40.97 -7.20
N SER A 14 -36.61 -41.02 -6.28
CA SER A 14 -36.04 -39.83 -5.66
C SER A 14 -35.33 -38.99 -6.72
N GLY A 15 -35.83 -37.78 -6.98
CA GLY A 15 -35.16 -36.81 -7.84
C GLY A 15 -33.76 -36.44 -7.32
N PRO A 16 -32.89 -35.88 -8.17
CA PRO A 16 -31.55 -35.46 -7.76
C PRO A 16 -31.66 -34.45 -6.59
N PRO A 17 -30.72 -34.50 -5.63
CA PRO A 17 -30.72 -33.56 -4.51
C PRO A 17 -30.69 -32.12 -5.03
N PRO A 18 -31.33 -31.18 -4.32
CA PRO A 18 -31.26 -29.77 -4.69
C PRO A 18 -29.78 -29.33 -4.75
N PRO A 19 -29.41 -28.44 -5.69
CA PRO A 19 -28.06 -27.92 -5.75
C PRO A 19 -27.72 -27.29 -4.39
N THR A 20 -26.57 -27.69 -3.84
CA THR A 20 -25.97 -27.04 -2.68
C THR A 20 -25.99 -25.53 -2.92
N PRO A 21 -26.46 -24.71 -1.96
CA PRO A 21 -26.37 -23.26 -2.12
C PRO A 21 -24.92 -22.92 -2.43
N ALA A 22 -24.70 -22.17 -3.51
CA ALA A 22 -23.37 -21.69 -3.86
C ALA A 22 -22.82 -20.99 -2.62
N THR A 23 -21.75 -21.55 -2.04
CA THR A 23 -20.95 -20.86 -1.03
C THR A 23 -20.70 -19.46 -1.55
N GLU A 24 -21.11 -18.45 -0.78
CA GLU A 24 -20.78 -17.06 -1.06
C GLU A 24 -19.29 -16.99 -1.43
N PRO A 25 -18.90 -16.21 -2.45
CA PRO A 25 -17.50 -16.06 -2.79
C PRO A 25 -16.73 -15.71 -1.51
N PRO A 26 -15.59 -16.36 -1.23
CA PRO A 26 -14.87 -16.11 0.01
C PRO A 26 -14.62 -14.62 0.14
N ALA A 27 -15.00 -14.05 1.28
CA ALA A 27 -14.85 -12.62 1.54
C ALA A 27 -13.41 -12.19 1.26
N SER A 28 -13.25 -11.04 0.64
CA SER A 28 -11.95 -10.46 0.30
C SER A 28 -11.01 -10.42 1.51
N THR A 29 -9.76 -10.83 1.32
CA THR A 29 -8.74 -10.92 2.38
C THR A 29 -7.52 -10.06 2.03
N TRP A 30 -6.88 -9.44 3.02
CA TRP A 30 -5.59 -8.74 2.83
C TRP A 30 -4.44 -9.73 2.74
N VAL A 31 -4.54 -10.84 3.46
CA VAL A 31 -3.49 -11.86 3.55
C VAL A 31 -3.94 -13.12 2.82
N ARG A 32 -3.41 -13.31 1.61
CA ARG A 32 -3.69 -14.46 0.75
C ARG A 32 -2.65 -15.58 0.88
N GLU A 33 -3.12 -16.80 0.73
CA GLU A 33 -2.23 -17.95 0.52
C GLU A 33 -1.62 -17.94 -0.89
N SER A 34 -0.42 -18.51 -1.00
CA SER A 34 0.31 -18.57 -2.27
C SER A 34 -0.39 -19.46 -3.28
N ASN A 35 -0.77 -18.90 -4.43
CA ASN A 35 -1.32 -19.63 -5.58
C ASN A 35 -0.28 -19.93 -6.68
N LEU A 36 1.02 -19.78 -6.36
CA LEU A 36 2.08 -19.92 -7.35
C LEU A 36 2.32 -21.39 -7.74
N HIS A 37 2.36 -21.65 -9.05
CA HIS A 37 2.81 -22.92 -9.62
C HIS A 37 4.34 -23.09 -9.53
N TRP A 38 4.80 -24.33 -9.73
CA TRP A 38 6.24 -24.67 -9.66
C TRP A 38 7.10 -23.85 -10.63
N TYR A 39 6.58 -23.55 -11.84
CA TYR A 39 7.32 -22.79 -12.85
C TYR A 39 7.43 -21.30 -12.47
N HIS A 40 6.43 -20.72 -11.81
CA HIS A 40 6.55 -19.37 -11.25
C HIS A 40 7.69 -19.33 -10.22
N ARG A 41 7.73 -20.31 -9.30
CA ARG A 41 8.80 -20.41 -8.29
C ARG A 41 10.17 -20.60 -8.91
N TRP A 42 10.27 -21.37 -10.00
CA TRP A 42 11.54 -21.53 -10.72
C TRP A 42 12.04 -20.21 -11.30
N VAL A 43 11.18 -19.44 -11.98
CA VAL A 43 11.56 -18.12 -12.51
C VAL A 43 11.90 -17.13 -11.39
N ILE A 44 11.14 -17.14 -10.29
CA ILE A 44 11.46 -16.33 -9.10
C ILE A 44 12.87 -16.64 -8.59
N ARG A 45 13.24 -17.92 -8.46
CA ARG A 45 14.60 -18.31 -8.02
C ARG A 45 15.69 -17.85 -8.98
N VAL A 46 15.42 -17.87 -10.30
CA VAL A 46 16.35 -17.33 -11.30
C VAL A 46 16.53 -15.82 -11.10
N LEU A 47 15.44 -15.07 -10.90
CA LEU A 47 15.54 -13.63 -10.62
C LEU A 47 16.23 -13.34 -9.29
N GLN A 48 16.00 -14.15 -8.25
CA GLN A 48 16.64 -14.03 -6.93
C GLN A 48 18.15 -14.27 -6.95
N ALA A 49 18.70 -14.85 -8.02
CA ALA A 49 20.15 -14.90 -8.22
C ALA A 49 20.75 -13.52 -8.55
N GLY A 50 19.91 -12.57 -8.99
CA GLY A 50 20.25 -11.16 -9.19
C GLY A 50 19.72 -10.26 -8.06
N PRO A 51 19.93 -8.93 -8.17
CA PRO A 51 19.42 -7.99 -7.18
C PRO A 51 17.89 -7.89 -7.25
N ILE A 52 17.21 -8.02 -6.11
CA ILE A 52 15.77 -7.82 -5.97
C ILE A 52 15.51 -6.42 -5.40
N PRO A 53 14.55 -5.64 -5.92
CA PRO A 53 14.18 -4.37 -5.32
C PRO A 53 13.63 -4.61 -3.91
N ARG A 54 14.13 -3.90 -2.91
CA ARG A 54 13.66 -4.01 -1.52
C ARG A 54 12.33 -3.31 -1.34
N HIS A 55 12.18 -2.15 -1.98
CA HIS A 55 10.97 -1.34 -1.92
C HIS A 55 10.38 -1.13 -3.32
N VAL A 56 9.14 -1.58 -3.54
CA VAL A 56 8.39 -1.35 -4.79
C VAL A 56 7.17 -0.47 -4.54
N ALA A 57 7.02 0.58 -5.33
CA ALA A 57 5.85 1.44 -5.33
C ALA A 57 4.89 1.12 -6.50
N PHE A 58 3.58 1.07 -6.26
CA PHE A 58 2.57 0.79 -7.30
C PHE A 58 1.57 1.94 -7.45
N ILE A 59 1.42 2.44 -8.68
CA ILE A 59 0.28 3.25 -9.10
C ILE A 59 -0.74 2.31 -9.76
N MET A 60 -1.76 1.92 -8.99
CA MET A 60 -2.76 0.90 -9.32
C MET A 60 -3.89 1.45 -10.23
N ASP A 61 -3.52 1.92 -11.42
CA ASP A 61 -4.41 2.58 -12.37
C ASP A 61 -5.12 1.57 -13.30
N GLY A 62 -6.29 1.96 -13.82
CA GLY A 62 -7.07 1.17 -14.79
C GLY A 62 -8.35 0.52 -14.26
N ASN A 63 -8.68 0.62 -12.97
CA ASN A 63 -9.88 -0.01 -12.37
C ASN A 63 -11.19 0.35 -13.09
N ARG A 64 -11.40 1.64 -13.41
CA ARG A 64 -12.60 2.09 -14.15
C ARG A 64 -12.61 1.64 -15.61
N ARG A 65 -11.43 1.57 -16.24
CA ARG A 65 -11.29 1.04 -17.62
C ARG A 65 -11.63 -0.45 -17.66
N TYR A 66 -11.16 -1.20 -16.66
CA TYR A 66 -11.47 -2.61 -16.50
C TYR A 66 -12.98 -2.82 -16.30
N ALA A 67 -13.62 -2.05 -15.42
CA ALA A 67 -15.06 -2.13 -15.20
C ALA A 67 -15.87 -1.94 -16.49
N ARG A 68 -15.50 -0.94 -17.30
CA ARG A 68 -16.12 -0.71 -18.62
C ARG A 68 -15.87 -1.87 -19.60
N LYS A 69 -14.64 -2.39 -19.65
CA LYS A 69 -14.25 -3.52 -20.52
C LYS A 69 -15.02 -4.80 -20.15
N ALA A 70 -15.22 -5.06 -18.86
CA ALA A 70 -15.92 -6.23 -18.34
C ALA A 70 -17.44 -6.04 -18.23
N ASN A 71 -17.97 -4.86 -18.58
CA ASN A 71 -19.38 -4.48 -18.44
C ASN A 71 -19.95 -4.68 -17.03
N ILE A 72 -19.17 -4.27 -16.02
CA ILE A 72 -19.53 -4.32 -14.59
C ILE A 72 -19.56 -2.90 -13.99
N ALA A 73 -20.13 -2.76 -12.79
CA ALA A 73 -20.17 -1.48 -12.10
C ALA A 73 -18.74 -0.96 -11.77
N LYS A 74 -18.57 0.37 -11.72
CA LYS A 74 -17.29 0.99 -11.33
C LYS A 74 -16.80 0.50 -9.96
N ALA A 75 -17.73 0.36 -9.01
CA ALA A 75 -17.45 -0.13 -7.66
C ALA A 75 -16.86 -1.55 -7.69
N GLU A 76 -17.40 -2.43 -8.53
CA GLU A 76 -16.87 -3.79 -8.71
C GLU A 76 -15.46 -3.79 -9.31
N GLY A 77 -15.17 -2.88 -10.25
CA GLY A 77 -13.81 -2.69 -10.76
C GLY A 77 -12.81 -2.25 -9.68
N HIS A 78 -13.23 -1.40 -8.74
CA HIS A 78 -12.41 -1.02 -7.59
C HIS A 78 -12.23 -2.17 -6.60
N SER A 79 -13.28 -2.96 -6.36
CA SER A 79 -13.21 -4.17 -5.54
C SER A 79 -12.25 -5.20 -6.14
N ALA A 80 -12.32 -5.45 -7.45
CA ALA A 80 -11.37 -6.30 -8.17
C ALA A 80 -9.94 -5.78 -8.09
N GLY A 81 -9.76 -4.46 -8.13
CA GLY A 81 -8.45 -3.83 -7.89
C GLY A 81 -7.90 -4.09 -6.49
N PHE A 82 -8.76 -4.10 -5.47
CA PHE A 82 -8.34 -4.48 -4.12
C PHE A 82 -7.94 -5.96 -4.04
N GLU A 83 -8.70 -6.89 -4.65
CA GLU A 83 -8.30 -8.31 -4.68
C GLU A 83 -6.93 -8.50 -5.32
N LYS A 84 -6.67 -7.72 -6.39
CA LYS A 84 -5.38 -7.75 -7.07
C LYS A 84 -4.24 -7.21 -6.20
N LEU A 85 -4.51 -6.21 -5.37
CA LEU A 85 -3.54 -5.71 -4.39
C LEU A 85 -3.12 -6.83 -3.44
N SER A 86 -4.07 -7.49 -2.78
CA SER A 86 -3.76 -8.59 -1.86
C SER A 86 -2.96 -9.71 -2.53
N GLU A 87 -3.30 -10.06 -3.78
CA GLU A 87 -2.57 -11.05 -4.56
C GLU A 87 -1.13 -10.59 -4.89
N THR A 88 -0.98 -9.33 -5.29
CA THR A 88 0.33 -8.75 -5.64
C THR A 88 1.24 -8.63 -4.42
N LEU A 89 0.70 -8.30 -3.25
CA LEU A 89 1.47 -8.27 -2.00
C LEU A 89 2.02 -9.66 -1.65
N GLN A 90 1.22 -10.71 -1.82
CA GLN A 90 1.70 -12.07 -1.62
C GLN A 90 2.81 -12.44 -2.61
N TRP A 91 2.68 -12.04 -3.87
CA TRP A 91 3.77 -12.24 -4.85
C TRP A 91 5.03 -11.46 -4.50
N CYS A 92 4.91 -10.24 -3.98
CA CYS A 92 6.05 -9.43 -3.54
C CYS A 92 6.85 -10.16 -2.45
N LEU A 93 6.15 -10.72 -1.45
CA LEU A 93 6.78 -11.53 -0.40
C LEU A 93 7.53 -12.73 -0.95
N GLU A 94 6.93 -13.48 -1.89
CA GLU A 94 7.54 -14.66 -2.51
C GLU A 94 8.78 -14.31 -3.35
N VAL A 95 8.77 -13.14 -4.01
CA VAL A 95 9.91 -12.62 -4.76
C VAL A 95 11.04 -12.15 -3.82
N GLY A 96 10.73 -11.81 -2.58
CA GLY A 96 11.67 -11.26 -1.60
C GLY A 96 11.66 -9.73 -1.51
N ILE A 97 10.59 -9.09 -2.01
CA ILE A 97 10.33 -7.66 -1.84
C ILE A 97 9.73 -7.46 -0.45
N THR A 98 10.42 -6.70 0.40
CA THR A 98 10.07 -6.55 1.83
C THR A 98 9.24 -5.30 2.13
N GLU A 99 9.24 -4.32 1.23
CA GLU A 99 8.47 -3.09 1.39
C GLU A 99 7.68 -2.76 0.13
N VAL A 100 6.41 -2.41 0.29
CA VAL A 100 5.52 -2.04 -0.81
C VAL A 100 4.80 -0.74 -0.46
N THR A 101 4.79 0.23 -1.38
CA THR A 101 3.96 1.43 -1.27
C THR A 101 2.91 1.44 -2.37
N VAL A 102 1.63 1.64 -2.05
CA VAL A 102 0.55 1.63 -3.05
C VAL A 102 -0.24 2.92 -3.06
N TYR A 103 -0.55 3.42 -4.25
CA TYR A 103 -1.39 4.61 -4.42
C TYR A 103 -2.87 4.22 -4.45
N ALA A 104 -3.51 4.23 -3.27
CA ALA A 104 -4.89 3.77 -3.11
C ALA A 104 -5.92 4.88 -3.37
N PHE A 105 -5.67 6.10 -2.86
CA PHE A 105 -6.59 7.23 -3.06
C PHE A 105 -5.85 8.57 -3.05
N SER A 106 -6.00 9.34 -4.13
CA SER A 106 -5.38 10.66 -4.28
C SER A 106 -6.27 11.77 -3.72
N ILE A 107 -5.69 12.86 -3.21
CA ILE A 107 -6.45 14.08 -2.87
C ILE A 107 -7.23 14.60 -4.08
N GLU A 108 -6.66 14.48 -5.29
CA GLU A 108 -7.33 14.85 -6.54
C GLU A 108 -8.61 14.04 -6.80
N ASN A 109 -8.79 12.88 -6.15
CA ASN A 109 -9.98 12.05 -6.29
C ASN A 109 -11.20 12.63 -5.55
N PHE A 110 -11.01 13.55 -4.60
CA PHE A 110 -12.12 14.29 -4.00
C PHE A 110 -12.84 15.22 -5.00
N LYS A 111 -12.21 15.56 -6.14
CA LYS A 111 -12.83 16.37 -7.21
C LYS A 111 -13.81 15.58 -8.08
N ARG A 112 -14.00 14.27 -7.83
CA ARG A 112 -14.97 13.43 -8.55
C ARG A 112 -16.40 13.70 -8.04
N THR A 113 -17.39 13.05 -8.65
CA THR A 113 -18.78 13.17 -8.17
C THR A 113 -18.90 12.64 -6.75
N GLN A 114 -19.77 13.27 -5.95
CA GLN A 114 -19.98 12.88 -4.54
C GLN A 114 -20.29 11.38 -4.40
N GLU A 115 -21.15 10.84 -5.27
CA GLU A 115 -21.48 9.42 -5.31
C GLU A 115 -20.25 8.51 -5.51
N GLU A 116 -19.30 8.91 -6.37
CA GLU A 116 -18.07 8.13 -6.61
C GLU A 116 -17.12 8.24 -5.41
N VAL A 117 -17.06 9.41 -4.76
CA VAL A 117 -16.28 9.61 -3.53
C VAL A 117 -16.86 8.78 -2.38
N ASP A 118 -18.17 8.83 -2.15
CA ASP A 118 -18.87 8.08 -1.10
C ASP A 118 -18.68 6.57 -1.30
N THR A 119 -18.77 6.09 -2.55
CA THR A 119 -18.49 4.70 -2.90
C THR A 119 -17.06 4.29 -2.52
N LEU A 120 -16.08 5.13 -2.81
CA LEU A 120 -14.67 4.87 -2.50
C LEU A 120 -14.39 4.92 -1.00
N MET A 121 -15.04 5.83 -0.26
CA MET A 121 -14.93 5.92 1.20
C MET A 121 -15.58 4.72 1.90
N ASN A 122 -16.75 4.28 1.42
CA ASN A 122 -17.40 3.05 1.90
C ASN A 122 -16.55 1.81 1.63
N LEU A 123 -15.93 1.72 0.44
CA LEU A 123 -14.99 0.65 0.14
C LEU A 123 -13.78 0.70 1.09
N ALA A 124 -13.20 1.87 1.32
CA ALA A 124 -12.07 2.01 2.25
C ALA A 124 -12.45 1.59 3.67
N ARG A 125 -13.62 2.02 4.15
CA ARG A 125 -14.17 1.65 5.47
C ARG A 125 -14.27 0.13 5.62
N ASP A 126 -14.90 -0.54 4.65
CA ASP A 126 -15.00 -2.00 4.60
C ASP A 126 -13.62 -2.69 4.58
N LYS A 127 -12.67 -2.20 3.77
CA LYS A 127 -11.34 -2.81 3.68
C LYS A 127 -10.50 -2.60 4.93
N PHE A 128 -10.55 -1.43 5.57
CA PHE A 128 -9.84 -1.22 6.84
C PHE A 128 -10.45 -2.03 7.99
N GLN A 129 -11.77 -2.16 8.04
CA GLN A 129 -12.42 -3.05 9.02
C GLN A 129 -12.03 -4.51 8.80
N ARG A 130 -11.97 -4.98 7.54
CA ARG A 130 -11.48 -6.32 7.20
C ARG A 130 -10.01 -6.51 7.57
N LEU A 131 -9.17 -5.48 7.39
CA LEU A 131 -7.77 -5.52 7.82
C LEU A 131 -7.66 -5.78 9.33
N LEU A 132 -8.47 -5.08 10.13
CA LEU A 132 -8.53 -5.28 11.59
C LEU A 132 -9.03 -6.66 11.99
N ALA A 133 -10.01 -7.21 11.25
CA ALA A 133 -10.50 -8.56 11.46
C ALA A 133 -9.43 -9.65 11.18
N GLU A 134 -8.41 -9.33 10.36
CA GLU A 134 -7.33 -10.23 9.99
C GLU A 134 -6.04 -10.04 10.81
N ARG A 135 -6.14 -9.40 11.98
CA ARG A 135 -4.98 -9.10 12.85
C ARG A 135 -4.04 -10.28 13.10
N ASP A 136 -4.59 -11.49 13.28
CA ASP A 136 -3.80 -12.67 13.62
C ASP A 136 -2.91 -13.07 12.42
N LYS A 137 -3.47 -13.01 11.20
CA LYS A 137 -2.72 -13.27 9.95
C LYS A 137 -1.64 -12.21 9.72
N LEU A 138 -1.95 -10.94 9.99
CA LEU A 138 -0.97 -9.85 9.86
C LEU A 138 0.21 -10.05 10.81
N HIS A 139 -0.05 -10.47 12.05
CA HIS A 139 0.98 -10.73 13.04
C HIS A 139 1.81 -11.97 12.70
N GLU A 140 1.17 -13.07 12.32
CA GLU A 140 1.85 -14.30 11.88
C GLU A 140 2.83 -14.04 10.73
N ARG A 141 2.36 -13.29 9.73
CA ARG A 141 3.18 -12.88 8.58
C ARG A 141 4.09 -11.68 8.86
N GLY A 142 4.00 -11.09 10.04
CA GLY A 142 4.84 -9.96 10.47
C GLY A 142 4.74 -8.76 9.53
N ILE A 143 3.53 -8.43 9.06
CA ILE A 143 3.26 -7.31 8.16
C ILE A 143 3.00 -6.04 8.98
N CYS A 144 3.80 -4.99 8.75
CA CYS A 144 3.62 -3.65 9.29
C CYS A 144 2.81 -2.81 8.31
N ILE A 145 1.66 -2.29 8.73
CA ILE A 145 0.80 -1.43 7.92
C ILE A 145 1.05 0.02 8.32
N ARG A 146 1.31 0.87 7.32
CA ARG A 146 1.44 2.32 7.47
C ARG A 146 0.51 2.99 6.48
N ILE A 147 -0.19 4.04 6.90
CA ILE A 147 -1.05 4.82 6.00
C ILE A 147 -0.43 6.21 5.86
N ILE A 148 -0.12 6.62 4.63
CA ILE A 148 0.50 7.92 4.33
C ILE A 148 -0.52 8.82 3.61
N GLY A 149 -0.57 10.11 3.97
CA GLY A 149 -1.50 11.08 3.39
C GLY A 149 -2.13 12.00 4.42
N ASN A 150 -3.02 12.87 3.96
CA ASN A 150 -3.68 13.87 4.77
C ASN A 150 -4.97 13.32 5.40
N TRP A 151 -4.86 12.85 6.64
CA TRP A 151 -5.96 12.21 7.35
C TRP A 151 -7.06 13.19 7.76
N ASP A 152 -6.80 14.50 7.77
CA ASP A 152 -7.80 15.51 8.11
C ASP A 152 -8.95 15.58 7.09
N LEU A 153 -8.71 15.09 5.87
CA LEU A 153 -9.68 14.97 4.80
C LEU A 153 -10.61 13.75 4.94
N LEU A 154 -10.34 12.85 5.89
CA LEU A 154 -11.07 11.59 6.04
C LEU A 154 -12.17 11.68 7.10
N GLU A 155 -13.20 10.84 6.99
CA GLU A 155 -14.23 10.73 8.02
C GLU A 155 -13.64 10.19 9.35
N PRO A 156 -14.15 10.62 10.53
CA PRO A 156 -13.60 10.23 11.82
C PRO A 156 -13.49 8.72 12.07
N ASP A 157 -14.44 7.94 11.56
CA ASP A 157 -14.47 6.48 11.74
C ASP A 157 -13.42 5.76 10.87
N ILE A 158 -13.15 6.28 9.67
CA ILE A 158 -12.05 5.82 8.81
C ILE A 158 -10.71 6.14 9.49
N ARG A 159 -10.53 7.38 10.00
CA ARG A 159 -9.30 7.76 10.73
C ARG A 159 -9.04 6.85 11.92
N ARG A 160 -10.09 6.50 12.67
CA ARG A 160 -9.97 5.55 13.79
C ARG A 160 -9.54 4.16 13.33
N SER A 161 -10.19 3.61 12.31
CA SER A 161 -9.87 2.28 11.77
C SER A 161 -8.41 2.22 11.28
N ILE A 162 -7.95 3.29 10.62
CA ILE A 162 -6.56 3.47 10.21
C ILE A 162 -5.62 3.50 11.43
N ALA A 163 -5.93 4.31 12.45
CA ALA A 163 -5.09 4.43 13.64
C ALA A 163 -4.97 3.10 14.40
N GLU A 164 -6.07 2.36 14.52
CA GLU A 164 -6.08 1.01 15.11
C GLU A 164 -5.18 0.05 14.33
N ALA A 165 -5.26 0.05 12.99
CA ALA A 165 -4.47 -0.81 12.13
C ALA A 165 -2.96 -0.53 12.22
N VAL A 166 -2.60 0.76 12.21
CA VAL A 166 -1.20 1.20 12.32
C VAL A 166 -0.63 0.81 13.69
N LEU A 167 -1.36 1.09 14.78
CA LEU A 167 -0.91 0.76 16.14
C LEU A 167 -0.78 -0.76 16.36
N LEU A 168 -1.73 -1.53 15.84
CA LEU A 168 -1.74 -2.99 15.94
C LEU A 168 -0.49 -3.62 15.29
N THR A 169 -0.04 -3.07 14.16
CA THR A 169 1.00 -3.69 13.33
C THR A 169 2.38 -3.00 13.42
N ARG A 170 2.51 -1.93 14.20
CA ARG A 170 3.74 -1.10 14.28
C ARG A 170 5.03 -1.85 14.63
N HIS A 171 4.92 -2.94 15.40
CA HIS A 171 6.07 -3.73 15.87
C HIS A 171 6.42 -4.88 14.93
N ASN A 172 5.62 -5.12 13.90
CA ASN A 172 5.89 -6.11 12.89
C ASN A 172 7.07 -5.64 12.00
N ARG A 173 7.95 -6.56 11.59
CA ARG A 173 9.20 -6.21 10.87
C ARG A 173 9.52 -7.08 9.65
N LYS A 174 8.70 -8.09 9.34
CA LYS A 174 8.99 -9.01 8.22
C LYS A 174 8.69 -8.36 6.87
N ALA A 175 7.60 -7.60 6.80
CA ALA A 175 7.21 -6.86 5.60
C ALA A 175 6.53 -5.54 5.96
N ILE A 176 6.60 -4.56 5.08
CA ILE A 176 6.03 -3.22 5.26
C ILE A 176 5.09 -2.93 4.09
N LEU A 177 3.88 -2.48 4.40
CA LEU A 177 2.92 -1.95 3.43
C LEU A 177 2.59 -0.51 3.78
N ASN A 178 2.99 0.41 2.91
CA ASN A 178 2.57 1.81 2.95
C ASN A 178 1.36 1.99 2.01
N VAL A 179 0.22 2.40 2.54
CA VAL A 179 -0.97 2.72 1.74
C VAL A 179 -1.12 4.23 1.66
N ALA A 180 -0.91 4.79 0.46
CA ALA A 180 -1.12 6.20 0.22
C ALA A 180 -2.61 6.49 0.01
N PHE A 181 -3.22 7.13 1.00
CA PHE A 181 -4.67 7.36 1.07
C PHE A 181 -4.96 8.81 1.48
N ALA A 182 -5.79 9.50 0.68
CA ALA A 182 -5.87 10.96 0.70
C ALA A 182 -4.49 11.61 0.57
N TYR A 183 -3.71 11.15 -0.40
CA TYR A 183 -2.31 11.54 -0.58
C TYR A 183 -2.07 12.27 -1.91
N THR A 184 -1.20 13.27 -1.91
CA THR A 184 -0.42 13.73 -3.08
C THR A 184 0.98 14.10 -2.61
N SER A 185 1.97 13.99 -3.48
CA SER A 185 3.36 14.30 -3.11
C SER A 185 3.56 15.79 -2.81
N ARG A 186 2.90 16.67 -3.55
CA ARG A 186 2.92 18.11 -3.24
C ARG A 186 2.32 18.44 -1.88
N ASP A 187 1.25 17.76 -1.47
CA ASP A 187 0.66 17.93 -0.13
C ASP A 187 1.61 17.43 0.96
N GLU A 188 2.23 16.24 0.78
CA GLU A 188 3.25 15.71 1.70
C GLU A 188 4.45 16.66 1.85
N ILE A 189 4.99 17.17 0.74
CA ILE A 189 6.11 18.14 0.78
C ILE A 189 5.69 19.42 1.50
N THR A 190 4.50 19.94 1.20
CA THR A 190 3.97 21.14 1.85
C THR A 190 3.75 20.92 3.34
N HIS A 191 3.27 19.74 3.73
CA HIS A 191 3.13 19.34 5.13
C HIS A 191 4.49 19.33 5.83
N SER A 192 5.51 18.68 5.25
CA SER A 192 6.86 18.65 5.80
C SER A 192 7.44 20.06 5.98
N ILE A 193 7.31 20.93 4.97
CA ILE A 193 7.79 22.32 5.04
C ILE A 193 7.06 23.08 6.15
N ARG A 194 5.74 22.92 6.27
CA ARG A 194 4.95 23.57 7.32
C ARG A 194 5.38 23.12 8.71
N THR A 195 5.59 21.82 8.91
CA THR A 195 6.06 21.24 10.18
C THR A 195 7.40 21.84 10.60
N VAL A 196 8.35 21.93 9.68
CA VAL A 196 9.66 22.55 9.95
C VAL A 196 9.54 24.07 10.19
N ALA A 197 8.75 24.78 9.37
CA ALA A 197 8.55 26.21 9.52
C ALA A 197 7.90 26.60 10.86
N GLN A 198 6.93 25.80 11.34
CA GLN A 198 6.33 25.97 12.66
C GLN A 198 7.37 25.77 13.76
N ALA A 199 8.19 24.71 13.68
CA ALA A 199 9.24 24.45 14.65
C ALA A 199 10.31 25.56 14.71
N VAL A 200 10.62 26.21 13.58
CA VAL A 200 11.47 27.42 13.54
C VAL A 200 10.78 28.60 14.23
N GLY A 201 9.49 28.82 13.93
CA GLY A 201 8.69 29.87 14.57
C GLY A 201 8.55 29.72 16.08
N ASP A 202 8.48 28.47 16.56
CA ASP A 202 8.39 28.11 17.98
C ASP A 202 9.76 28.09 18.68
N GLY A 203 10.85 28.36 17.96
CA GLY A 203 12.21 28.36 18.50
C GLY A 203 12.78 26.97 18.83
N GLN A 204 12.15 25.89 18.34
CA GLN A 204 12.66 24.52 18.48
C GLN A 204 13.79 24.21 17.50
N LEU A 205 13.77 24.87 16.33
CA LEU A 205 14.80 24.81 15.29
C LEU A 205 15.29 26.22 14.94
N GLU A 206 16.51 26.33 14.42
CA GLU A 206 17.04 27.54 13.79
C GLU A 206 16.85 27.46 12.26
N PRO A 207 16.75 28.60 11.54
CA PRO A 207 16.64 28.60 10.07
C PRO A 207 17.75 27.81 9.38
N ASP A 208 18.97 27.83 9.93
CA ASP A 208 20.13 27.10 9.40
C ASP A 208 20.08 25.58 9.68
N ASP A 209 19.13 25.11 10.50
CA ASP A 209 18.90 23.67 10.70
C ASP A 209 18.12 23.05 9.52
N VAL A 210 17.43 23.87 8.72
CA VAL A 210 16.60 23.43 7.60
C VAL A 210 17.46 22.86 6.48
N SER A 211 17.18 21.61 6.11
CA SER A 211 17.95 20.84 5.12
C SER A 211 17.08 19.80 4.44
N GLU A 212 17.53 19.29 3.29
CA GLU A 212 16.85 18.18 2.59
C GLU A 212 16.72 16.94 3.47
N GLU A 213 17.72 16.65 4.31
CA GLU A 213 17.68 15.56 5.29
C GLU A 213 16.54 15.77 6.31
N LEU A 214 16.46 16.97 6.90
CA LEU A 214 15.41 17.29 7.86
C LEU A 214 14.02 17.20 7.22
N LEU A 215 13.85 17.75 6.02
CA LEU A 215 12.59 17.65 5.28
C LEU A 215 12.23 16.19 4.99
N THR A 216 13.19 15.38 4.54
CA THR A 216 12.98 13.95 4.29
C THR A 216 12.49 13.22 5.55
N ARG A 217 13.03 13.57 6.72
CA ARG A 217 12.62 13.02 8.02
C ARG A 217 11.26 13.56 8.52
N CYS A 218 10.68 14.56 7.86
CA CYS A 218 9.35 15.10 8.14
C CYS A 218 8.30 14.71 7.08
N LEU A 219 8.66 13.96 6.05
CA LEU A 219 7.71 13.35 5.10
C LEU A 219 6.90 12.23 5.79
N TYR A 220 5.72 11.90 5.26
CA TYR A 220 4.91 10.78 5.74
C TYR A 220 5.64 9.43 5.61
N THR A 221 6.60 9.37 4.69
CA THR A 221 7.43 8.21 4.35
C THR A 221 8.74 8.12 5.14
N LYS A 222 8.95 8.94 6.17
CA LYS A 222 10.22 9.02 6.94
C LYS A 222 10.76 7.69 7.51
N TYR A 223 9.92 6.67 7.65
CA TYR A 223 10.32 5.33 8.13
C TYR A 223 10.62 4.34 7.01
N SER A 224 10.60 4.79 5.76
CA SER A 224 10.72 3.97 4.56
C SER A 224 11.96 4.36 3.78
N ALA A 225 12.62 3.38 3.17
CA ALA A 225 13.64 3.68 2.17
C ALA A 225 12.98 4.26 0.91
N GLU A 226 13.75 4.97 0.09
CA GLU A 226 13.29 5.34 -1.25
C GLU A 226 12.89 4.10 -2.07
N PRO A 227 11.83 4.17 -2.91
CA PRO A 227 11.48 3.05 -3.78
C PRO A 227 12.62 2.72 -4.75
N ASP A 228 12.96 1.43 -4.85
CA ASP A 228 13.88 0.93 -5.87
C ASP A 228 13.21 0.91 -7.26
N LEU A 229 11.92 0.58 -7.28
CA LEU A 229 11.11 0.38 -8.47
C LEU A 229 9.72 1.00 -8.28
N LEU A 230 9.27 1.80 -9.25
CA LEU A 230 7.90 2.31 -9.34
C LEU A 230 7.22 1.71 -10.55
N VAL A 231 6.13 0.98 -10.31
CA VAL A 231 5.31 0.33 -11.33
C VAL A 231 4.02 1.11 -11.50
N ARG A 232 3.68 1.48 -12.74
CA ARG A 232 2.39 2.05 -13.08
C ARG A 232 1.70 1.26 -14.18
N THR A 233 0.44 0.90 -13.92
CA THR A 233 -0.42 0.17 -14.85
C THR A 233 -1.21 1.11 -15.78
N SER A 234 -1.92 0.51 -16.74
CA SER A 234 -2.89 1.11 -17.66
C SER A 234 -2.34 2.00 -18.80
N GLY A 235 -1.03 1.95 -19.05
CA GLY A 235 -0.38 2.59 -20.21
C GLY A 235 -0.09 4.09 -20.05
N GLU A 236 -0.41 4.67 -18.91
CA GLU A 236 -0.15 6.08 -18.63
C GLU A 236 1.32 6.30 -18.23
N VAL A 237 2.02 7.23 -18.90
CA VAL A 237 3.45 7.53 -18.68
C VAL A 237 3.68 8.80 -17.85
N ARG A 238 3.04 8.88 -16.67
CA ARG A 238 3.20 9.99 -15.71
C ARG A 238 3.21 9.48 -14.27
N LEU A 239 3.60 10.30 -13.30
CA LEU A 239 3.58 9.93 -11.88
C LEU A 239 2.27 10.31 -11.16
N SER A 240 1.50 11.26 -11.72
CA SER A 240 0.23 11.69 -11.11
C SER A 240 0.38 12.16 -9.65
N ASP A 241 1.44 12.95 -9.38
CA ASP A 241 1.72 13.53 -8.06
C ASP A 241 1.90 12.47 -6.96
N PHE A 242 2.63 11.40 -7.29
CA PHE A 242 2.93 10.28 -6.40
C PHE A 242 4.43 10.16 -6.15
N LEU A 243 4.84 10.18 -4.88
CA LEU A 243 6.21 9.98 -4.40
C LEU A 243 7.27 10.79 -5.18
N LEU A 244 7.00 12.05 -5.50
CA LEU A 244 7.89 12.85 -6.36
C LEU A 244 9.26 13.08 -5.71
N TRP A 245 9.29 13.34 -4.39
CA TRP A 245 10.52 13.51 -3.63
C TRP A 245 11.33 12.21 -3.58
N GLN A 246 10.66 11.12 -3.24
CA GLN A 246 11.26 9.81 -2.98
C GLN A 246 11.69 9.10 -4.27
N SER A 247 11.16 9.50 -5.43
CA SER A 247 11.37 8.79 -6.70
C SER A 247 12.51 9.33 -7.56
N ALA A 248 13.39 10.18 -7.01
CA ALA A 248 14.47 10.82 -7.76
C ALA A 248 15.44 9.82 -8.42
N THR A 249 15.73 8.70 -7.74
CA THR A 249 16.61 7.63 -8.24
C THR A 249 15.90 6.29 -8.46
N THR A 250 14.58 6.31 -8.57
CA THR A 250 13.76 5.10 -8.72
C THR A 250 13.71 4.63 -10.17
N VAL A 251 13.83 3.32 -10.40
CA VAL A 251 13.57 2.74 -11.72
C VAL A 251 12.06 2.80 -12.00
N MET A 252 11.65 3.41 -13.10
CA MET A 252 10.25 3.50 -13.48
C MET A 252 9.88 2.41 -14.50
N TYR A 253 8.75 1.73 -14.27
CA TYR A 253 8.22 0.71 -15.17
C TYR A 253 6.74 0.97 -15.46
N PHE A 254 6.44 1.30 -16.71
CA PHE A 254 5.08 1.55 -17.19
C PHE A 254 4.60 0.34 -18.00
N THR A 255 3.37 -0.11 -17.74
CA THR A 255 2.74 -1.22 -18.47
C THR A 255 1.33 -0.87 -18.90
N GLU A 256 0.92 -1.33 -20.09
CA GLU A 256 -0.43 -1.12 -20.64
C GLU A 256 -1.52 -1.90 -19.91
N THR A 257 -1.14 -2.97 -19.20
CA THR A 257 -2.05 -3.84 -18.45
C THR A 257 -2.86 -3.05 -17.44
N LEU A 258 -4.18 -3.25 -17.42
CA LEU A 258 -5.06 -2.63 -16.42
C LEU A 258 -4.84 -3.28 -15.05
N TRP A 259 -4.90 -2.52 -13.97
CA TRP A 259 -4.57 -3.03 -12.63
C TRP A 259 -5.28 -4.35 -12.27
N PRO A 260 -6.61 -4.52 -12.41
CA PRO A 260 -7.26 -5.80 -12.06
C PRO A 260 -6.80 -7.01 -12.90
N GLU A 261 -6.18 -6.78 -14.05
CA GLU A 261 -5.63 -7.80 -14.96
C GLU A 261 -4.14 -8.07 -14.72
N PHE A 262 -3.51 -7.38 -13.76
CA PHE A 262 -2.10 -7.57 -13.43
C PHE A 262 -1.82 -9.02 -13.00
N THR A 263 -0.68 -9.56 -13.41
CA THR A 263 -0.32 -10.97 -13.15
C THR A 263 1.09 -11.05 -12.59
N ILE A 264 1.44 -12.20 -12.01
CA ILE A 264 2.80 -12.49 -11.56
C ILE A 264 3.83 -12.23 -12.68
N TRP A 265 3.52 -12.54 -13.94
CA TRP A 265 4.44 -12.28 -15.06
C TRP A 265 4.72 -10.80 -15.29
N HIS A 266 3.74 -9.92 -15.05
CA HIS A 266 3.97 -8.48 -15.11
C HIS A 266 4.87 -8.00 -13.98
N LEU A 267 4.70 -8.53 -12.76
CA LEU A 267 5.59 -8.25 -11.63
C LEU A 267 7.03 -8.72 -11.93
N LEU A 268 7.20 -9.97 -12.38
CA LEU A 268 8.50 -10.53 -12.71
C LEU A 268 9.17 -9.75 -13.86
N GLY A 269 8.39 -9.31 -14.85
CA GLY A 269 8.87 -8.42 -15.92
C GLY A 269 9.37 -7.07 -15.39
N ALA A 270 8.64 -6.46 -14.45
CA ALA A 270 9.06 -5.22 -13.81
C ALA A 270 10.34 -5.39 -12.99
N VAL A 271 10.46 -6.47 -12.23
CA VAL A 271 11.68 -6.83 -11.47
C VAL A 271 12.86 -7.08 -12.41
N PHE A 272 12.65 -7.79 -13.51
CA PHE A 272 13.70 -8.00 -14.51
C PHE A 272 14.15 -6.68 -15.17
N SER A 273 13.22 -5.76 -15.44
CA SER A 273 13.55 -4.42 -15.92
C SER A 273 14.41 -3.66 -14.91
N TYR A 274 14.05 -3.71 -13.62
CA TYR A 274 14.88 -3.17 -12.53
C TYR A 274 16.29 -3.76 -12.57
N GLN A 275 16.45 -5.08 -12.65
CA GLN A 275 17.76 -5.74 -12.67
C GLN A 275 18.67 -5.27 -13.81
N ARG A 276 18.08 -5.00 -14.99
CA ARG A 276 18.81 -4.48 -16.16
C ARG A 276 19.29 -3.05 -15.97
N VAL A 277 18.47 -2.20 -15.35
CA VAL A 277 18.73 -0.75 -15.26
C VAL A 277 19.50 -0.39 -13.99
N ARG A 278 19.33 -1.15 -12.90
CA ARG A 278 19.86 -0.86 -11.56
C ARG A 278 21.35 -0.47 -11.57
N TRP A 279 22.18 -1.17 -12.34
CA TRP A 279 23.62 -0.91 -12.38
C TRP A 279 23.95 0.50 -12.86
N ARG A 280 23.16 1.08 -13.77
CA ARG A 280 23.30 2.48 -14.21
C ARG A 280 22.83 3.46 -13.14
N MET A 281 21.84 3.08 -12.33
CA MET A 281 21.33 3.93 -11.24
C MET A 281 22.30 4.03 -10.07
N VAL A 282 23.23 3.07 -9.91
CA VAL A 282 24.27 3.14 -8.87
C VAL A 282 25.15 4.37 -9.04
N ASP A 283 25.58 4.66 -10.27
CA ASP A 283 26.43 5.82 -10.54
C ASP A 283 25.65 7.13 -10.40
N VAL A 284 24.38 7.15 -10.81
CA VAL A 284 23.49 8.30 -10.61
C VAL A 284 23.29 8.60 -9.13
N ARG A 285 23.04 7.58 -8.31
CA ARG A 285 22.86 7.76 -6.85
C ARG A 285 24.13 8.29 -6.20
N LYS A 286 25.30 7.73 -6.52
CA LYS A 286 26.59 8.23 -6.03
C LYS A 286 26.85 9.69 -6.41
N ALA A 287 26.49 10.09 -7.63
CA ALA A 287 26.64 11.46 -8.07
C ALA A 287 25.75 12.42 -7.26
N LEU A 288 24.49 12.02 -6.98
CA LEU A 288 23.58 12.80 -6.15
C LEU A 288 24.03 12.88 -4.69
N ASP A 289 24.47 11.77 -4.10
CA ASP A 289 24.97 11.72 -2.72
C ASP A 289 26.21 12.60 -2.53
N HIS A 290 27.08 12.70 -3.53
CA HIS A 290 28.26 13.57 -3.47
C HIS A 290 27.88 15.05 -3.41
N TYR A 291 26.82 15.46 -4.14
CA TYR A 291 26.31 16.83 -4.10
C TYR A 291 25.71 17.21 -2.73
N THR A 292 25.06 16.25 -2.05
CA THR A 292 24.47 16.50 -0.74
C THR A 292 25.54 16.57 0.36
N ASP A 293 26.58 15.74 0.31
CA ASP A 293 27.65 15.73 1.32
C ASP A 293 28.54 17.00 1.29
N GLU A 294 28.82 17.57 0.11
CA GLU A 294 29.61 18.81 0.01
C GLU A 294 28.92 20.02 0.67
N GLY A 295 27.59 20.00 0.81
CA GLY A 295 26.81 21.05 1.48
C GLY A 295 26.69 20.87 3.01
N VAL A 296 26.99 19.68 3.55
CA VAL A 296 26.73 19.32 4.96
C VAL A 296 27.97 19.38 5.85
N ALA A 297 29.16 19.57 5.26
CA ALA A 297 30.48 19.54 5.93
C ALA A 297 30.75 20.62 7.02
N SER A 298 29.71 21.30 7.53
CA SER A 298 29.80 22.19 8.69
C SER A 298 28.64 22.02 9.69
N ALA A 299 28.14 20.79 9.89
CA ALA A 299 27.17 20.52 10.96
C ALA A 299 27.83 20.53 12.35
N CYS A 300 27.77 21.66 13.04
CA CYS A 300 28.13 21.80 14.46
C CYS A 300 27.31 20.83 15.32
N GLY A 301 27.92 20.21 16.35
CA GLY A 301 27.22 19.24 17.23
C GLY A 301 25.90 19.76 17.83
N LYS A 302 25.78 21.08 18.01
CA LYS A 302 24.56 21.76 18.46
C LYS A 302 23.37 21.60 17.49
N ARG A 303 23.61 21.64 16.17
CA ARG A 303 22.56 21.42 15.15
C ARG A 303 22.01 20.01 15.27
N ASN A 304 22.89 19.01 15.36
CA ASN A 304 22.47 17.61 15.46
C ASN A 304 21.65 17.36 16.73
N GLU A 305 22.00 17.98 17.86
CA GLU A 305 21.23 17.90 19.10
C GLU A 305 19.85 18.56 19.00
N ARG A 306 19.74 19.75 18.38
CA ARG A 306 18.44 20.41 18.15
C ARG A 306 17.55 19.61 17.22
N VAL A 307 18.08 19.22 16.06
CA VAL A 307 17.37 18.41 15.07
C VAL A 307 16.92 17.07 15.67
N GLY A 308 17.79 16.40 16.42
CA GLY A 308 17.45 15.15 17.10
C GLY A 308 16.27 15.30 18.06
N ARG A 309 16.32 16.29 18.96
CA ARG A 309 15.23 16.57 19.92
C ARG A 309 13.92 16.94 19.24
N PHE A 310 13.98 17.71 18.16
CA PHE A 310 12.80 18.06 17.37
C PHE A 310 12.14 16.82 16.78
N LEU A 311 12.92 15.93 16.19
CA LEU A 311 12.38 14.74 15.53
C LEU A 311 11.79 13.74 16.55
N GLU A 312 12.40 13.59 17.72
CA GLU A 312 11.81 12.86 18.84
C GLU A 312 10.49 13.49 19.35
N TYR A 313 10.37 14.81 19.30
CA TYR A 313 9.12 15.49 19.62
C TYR A 313 8.03 15.19 18.58
N VAL A 314 8.35 15.27 17.29
CA VAL A 314 7.42 14.95 16.20
C VAL A 314 6.92 13.50 16.29
N GLU A 315 7.82 12.55 16.52
CA GLU A 315 7.46 11.13 16.66
C GLU A 315 6.51 10.88 17.85
N ARG A 316 6.76 11.54 18.99
CA ARG A 316 5.89 11.44 20.16
C ARG A 316 4.51 12.05 19.92
N GLU A 317 4.44 13.21 19.26
CA GLU A 317 3.17 13.85 18.95
C GLU A 317 2.31 13.03 17.98
N GLU A 318 2.94 12.40 16.99
CA GLU A 318 2.25 11.45 16.10
C GLU A 318 1.73 10.25 16.88
N GLU A 319 2.52 9.62 17.75
CA GLU A 319 2.07 8.51 18.58
C GLU A 319 0.90 8.91 19.49
N HIS A 320 0.99 10.07 20.14
CA HIS A 320 -0.09 10.63 20.94
C HIS A 320 -1.35 10.91 20.12
N HIS A 321 -1.21 11.40 18.89
CA HIS A 321 -2.32 11.62 17.99
C HIS A 321 -3.01 10.31 17.61
N LEU A 322 -2.25 9.27 17.24
CA LEU A 322 -2.79 7.94 16.95
C LEU A 322 -3.58 7.37 18.13
N VAL A 323 -3.00 7.43 19.34
CA VAL A 323 -3.66 6.92 20.55
C VAL A 323 -4.94 7.71 20.88
N ARG A 324 -4.94 9.03 20.66
CA ARG A 324 -6.14 9.88 20.82
C ARG A 324 -7.25 9.49 19.85
N LEU A 325 -6.94 9.26 18.57
CA LEU A 325 -7.92 8.83 17.56
C LEU A 325 -8.61 7.51 17.96
N VAL A 326 -7.85 6.56 18.51
CA VAL A 326 -8.42 5.28 18.97
C VAL A 326 -9.27 5.45 20.23
N ARG A 327 -8.83 6.27 21.19
CA ARG A 327 -9.53 6.49 22.48
C ARG A 327 -10.75 7.40 22.38
N GLY A 328 -10.81 8.28 21.39
CA GLY A 328 -11.77 9.40 21.27
C GLY A 328 -13.25 9.04 21.08
N MET A 329 -13.65 7.76 20.99
CA MET A 329 -15.06 7.35 21.12
C MET A 329 -15.27 6.23 22.14
N GLY A 330 -14.54 6.26 23.26
CA GLY A 330 -15.01 5.64 24.50
C GLY A 330 -15.80 6.66 25.30
N ILE A 331 -17.11 6.42 25.47
CA ILE A 331 -18.09 7.25 26.18
C ILE A 331 -18.76 8.33 25.29
N LYS A 332 -19.88 7.93 24.68
CA LYS A 332 -21.16 8.62 24.86
C LYS A 332 -22.21 7.59 25.22
#